data_AF-A0A2P6CFJ0-F1
#
_entry.id   AF-A0A2P6CFJ0-F1
#
_cell.length_a   1.000
_cell.length_b   1.000
_cell.length_c   1.000
_cell.angle_alpha   90.00
_cell.angle_beta   90.00
_cell.angle_gamma   90.00
#
_symmetry.space_group_name_H-M   'P 1'
#
loop_
_entity.id
_entity.type
_entity.pdbx_description
1 polymer ?
#
loop_
_entity_poly.entity_id
_entity_poly.type
_entity_poly.pdbx_seq_one_letter_code
_entity_poly.pdbx_strand_id
1 'polypeptide(L)'
;TTHKKFVPMIKQNPFSIYDFLGYFIPGALLIYLYTFIEYLGSINDKLDLSSFLKLNSELQIEKVLFFVILSYSLGHLLNFTSSITIEKYANWKYDYPSKYLLGFNKKGVIKTLNIRRFILAVILFPVTVLDLILGDLFKFKNFYTRKLDDFLIETISKKGLILINRLLENIELDNKIKGLKNYDFFRIFSHYTFEHSKNHQFRLVNYVVLYGFLRTMTLISIIIFWYFVYIMTNQINGFVNYLQLIIIGLISYVFFMAFMKFYRRYTLEGLMLIAIDKELIEIEE
;
A
#
# COMPACT_ATOMS: atom_id res chain seq x y z
N THR A 1 -15.33 0.78 47.67
CA THR A 1 -13.98 1.05 47.13
C THR A 1 -13.92 0.56 45.70
N THR A 2 -14.18 1.47 44.76
CA THR A 2 -14.22 1.20 43.32
C THR A 2 -12.80 1.13 42.77
N HIS A 3 -12.30 -0.10 42.54
CA HIS A 3 -11.06 -0.29 41.79
C HIS A 3 -11.30 0.10 40.32
N LYS A 4 -11.04 1.38 40.01
CA LYS A 4 -10.78 1.83 38.64
C LYS A 4 -9.60 1.00 38.12
N LYS A 5 -9.87 0.01 37.28
CA LYS A 5 -8.85 -0.62 36.44
C LYS A 5 -8.20 0.50 35.65
N PHE A 6 -6.95 0.79 35.96
CA PHE A 6 -6.08 1.65 35.17
C PHE A 6 -5.98 0.99 33.80
N VAL A 7 -6.76 1.47 32.83
CA VAL A 7 -6.52 1.15 31.43
C VAL A 7 -5.26 1.92 31.08
N PRO A 8 -4.13 1.28 30.76
CA PRO A 8 -2.96 2.02 30.31
C PRO A 8 -3.38 2.77 29.04
N MET A 9 -3.47 4.11 29.15
CA MET A 9 -3.50 4.96 27.97
C MET A 9 -2.23 4.63 27.21
N ILE A 10 -2.38 4.13 25.99
CA ILE A 10 -1.26 4.02 25.06
C ILE A 10 -0.74 5.45 24.92
N LYS A 11 0.43 5.70 25.51
CA LYS A 11 1.18 6.95 25.34
C LYS A 11 1.49 7.01 23.85
N GLN A 12 0.69 7.73 23.08
CA GLN A 12 0.98 7.97 21.67
C GLN A 12 2.27 8.79 21.64
N ASN A 13 3.34 8.16 21.18
CA ASN A 13 4.59 8.86 20.91
C ASN A 13 4.29 9.88 19.80
N PRO A 14 4.62 11.18 19.95
CA PRO A 14 4.34 12.21 18.94
C PRO A 14 4.94 11.89 17.56
N PHE A 15 5.96 11.02 17.52
CA PHE A 15 6.43 10.38 16.30
C PHE A 15 6.19 8.89 16.38
N SER A 16 5.30 8.40 15.53
CA SER A 16 5.02 6.98 15.42
C SER A 16 5.98 6.31 14.43
N ILE A 17 6.12 4.99 14.53
CA ILE A 17 6.80 4.18 13.49
C ILE A 17 6.18 4.43 12.11
N TYR A 18 4.88 4.75 12.08
CA TYR A 18 4.16 5.13 10.88
C TYR A 18 4.68 6.43 10.27
N ASP A 19 5.00 7.43 11.08
CA ASP A 19 5.56 8.69 10.59
C ASP A 19 6.95 8.51 10.00
N PHE A 20 7.77 7.68 10.64
CA PHE A 20 9.14 7.42 10.22
C PHE A 20 9.22 6.59 8.93
N LEU A 21 8.57 5.42 8.91
CA LEU A 21 8.59 4.53 7.74
C LEU A 21 7.67 5.00 6.62
N GLY A 22 6.49 5.52 6.97
CA GLY A 22 5.47 5.90 5.99
C GLY A 22 5.80 7.19 5.24
N TYR A 23 6.52 8.13 5.88
CA TYR A 23 6.76 9.45 5.32
C TYR A 23 8.24 9.80 5.25
N PHE A 24 8.94 9.83 6.39
CA PHE A 24 10.31 10.32 6.44
C PHE A 24 11.25 9.53 5.52
N ILE A 25 11.28 8.19 5.61
CA ILE A 25 12.17 7.35 4.79
C ILE A 25 11.91 7.52 3.28
N PRO A 26 10.67 7.41 2.77
CA PRO A 26 10.39 7.64 1.35
C PRO A 26 10.86 9.01 0.84
N GLY A 27 10.64 10.08 1.61
CA GLY A 27 11.08 11.42 1.21
C GLY A 27 12.60 11.58 1.25
N ALA A 28 13.24 11.07 2.30
CA ALA A 28 14.71 11.03 2.41
C ALA A 28 15.32 10.29 1.22
N LEU A 29 14.75 9.13 0.86
CA LEU A 29 15.19 8.32 -0.26
C LEU A 29 15.07 9.08 -1.60
N LEU A 30 13.99 9.83 -1.81
CA LEU A 30 13.84 10.67 -3.01
C LEU A 30 14.95 11.74 -3.09
N ILE A 31 15.24 12.42 -1.97
CA ILE A 31 16.31 13.44 -1.91
C ILE A 31 17.67 12.79 -2.20
N TYR A 32 17.97 11.66 -1.57
CA TYR A 32 19.22 10.93 -1.80
C TYR A 32 19.36 10.45 -3.24
N LEU A 33 18.27 10.02 -3.87
CA LEU A 33 18.28 9.65 -5.29
C LEU A 33 18.57 10.86 -6.19
N TYR A 34 17.94 12.01 -5.90
CA TYR A 34 18.18 13.24 -6.65
C TYR A 34 19.66 13.66 -6.55
N THR A 35 20.24 13.68 -5.34
CA THR A 35 21.65 14.05 -5.16
C THR A 35 22.60 13.04 -5.78
N PHE A 36 22.28 11.74 -5.72
CA PHE A 36 23.05 10.69 -6.38
C PHE A 36 23.02 10.81 -7.91
N ILE A 37 21.87 11.16 -8.48
CA ILE A 37 21.70 11.42 -9.91
C ILE A 37 22.52 12.65 -10.35
N GLU A 38 22.48 13.73 -9.59
CA GLU A 38 23.25 14.95 -9.87
C GLU A 38 24.76 14.67 -9.84
N TYR A 39 25.21 13.93 -8.82
CA TYR A 39 26.59 13.47 -8.71
C TYR A 39 27.02 12.61 -9.91
N LEU A 40 26.17 11.67 -10.34
CA LEU A 40 26.39 10.87 -11.55
C LEU A 40 26.53 11.72 -12.81
N GLY A 41 25.70 12.74 -12.96
CA GLY A 41 25.78 13.67 -14.10
C GLY A 41 27.07 14.49 -14.13
N SER A 42 27.70 14.70 -12.98
CA SER A 42 28.96 15.45 -12.86
C SER A 42 30.22 14.66 -13.17
N ILE A 43 30.16 13.31 -13.14
CA ILE A 43 31.34 12.45 -13.32
C ILE A 43 31.25 11.74 -14.67
N ASN A 44 32.18 12.06 -15.57
CA ASN A 44 32.16 11.51 -16.92
C ASN A 44 32.60 10.05 -17.04
N ASP A 45 33.41 9.47 -16.12
CA ASP A 45 34.03 8.17 -16.45
C ASP A 45 34.13 7.08 -15.36
N LYS A 46 33.97 7.35 -14.05
CA LYS A 46 33.94 6.28 -13.03
C LYS A 46 33.07 6.59 -11.81
N LEU A 47 32.14 5.67 -11.53
CA LEU A 47 31.37 5.62 -10.28
C LEU A 47 32.30 5.35 -9.10
N ASP A 48 32.73 6.39 -8.38
CA ASP A 48 33.43 6.25 -7.10
C ASP A 48 32.49 6.54 -5.92
N LEU A 49 31.78 5.49 -5.49
CA LEU A 49 30.87 5.54 -4.35
C LEU A 49 31.54 6.08 -3.07
N SER A 50 32.84 5.85 -2.91
CA SER A 50 33.59 6.32 -1.75
C SER A 50 33.77 7.83 -1.75
N SER A 51 33.91 8.44 -2.93
CA SER A 51 33.98 9.90 -3.06
C SER A 51 32.61 10.57 -2.88
N PHE A 52 31.51 9.95 -3.32
CA PHE A 52 30.15 10.42 -3.03
C PHE A 52 29.87 10.46 -1.52
N LEU A 53 30.24 9.40 -0.79
CA LEU A 53 30.06 9.33 0.66
C LEU A 53 30.95 10.31 1.43
N LYS A 54 32.10 10.71 0.85
CA LYS A 54 33.01 11.70 1.44
C LYS A 54 32.64 13.15 1.14
N LEU A 55 31.71 13.39 0.21
CA LEU A 55 31.44 14.73 -0.34
C LEU A 55 30.80 15.71 0.66
N ASN A 56 30.41 15.26 1.87
CA ASN A 56 29.85 16.12 2.92
C ASN A 56 30.17 15.58 4.33
N SER A 57 31.43 15.70 4.77
CA SER A 57 31.83 15.30 6.13
C SER A 57 31.52 16.33 7.22
N GLU A 58 31.10 17.56 6.85
CA GLU A 58 30.73 18.59 7.83
C GLU A 58 29.24 18.55 8.15
N LEU A 59 28.92 18.02 9.33
CA LEU A 59 27.56 18.02 9.88
C LEU A 59 27.20 19.43 10.37
N GLN A 60 26.37 20.13 9.60
CA GLN A 60 25.73 21.37 10.06
C GLN A 60 24.31 21.04 10.54
N ILE A 61 24.01 21.36 11.81
CA ILE A 61 22.72 21.04 12.46
C ILE A 61 21.53 21.62 11.67
N GLU A 62 21.69 22.85 11.15
CA GLU A 62 20.67 23.52 10.33
C GLU A 62 20.32 22.71 9.06
N LYS A 63 21.34 22.14 8.39
CA LYS A 63 21.16 21.29 7.20
C LYS A 63 20.41 20.00 7.57
N VAL A 64 20.70 19.42 8.73
CA VAL A 64 20.00 18.22 9.22
C VAL A 64 18.53 18.52 9.50
N LEU A 65 18.23 19.64 10.19
CA LEU A 65 16.85 20.05 10.47
C LEU A 65 16.07 20.30 9.18
N PHE A 66 16.67 21.03 8.23
CA PHE A 66 16.05 21.28 6.93
C PHE A 66 15.80 19.98 6.16
N PHE A 67 16.79 19.07 6.14
CA PHE A 67 16.66 17.75 5.52
C PHE A 67 15.51 16.95 6.12
N VAL A 68 15.35 16.94 7.44
CA VAL A 68 14.26 16.22 8.13
C VAL A 68 12.90 16.78 7.75
N ILE A 69 12.73 18.10 7.79
CA ILE A 69 11.47 18.77 7.45
C ILE A 69 11.10 18.52 5.99
N LEU A 70 12.08 18.66 5.08
CA LEU A 70 11.88 18.46 3.65
C LEU A 70 11.55 16.98 3.34
N SER A 71 12.30 16.04 3.92
CA SER A 71 12.06 14.60 3.77
C SER A 71 10.66 14.23 4.25
N TYR A 72 10.24 14.71 5.42
CA TYR A 72 8.92 14.41 5.95
C TYR A 72 7.80 14.97 5.05
N SER A 73 7.95 16.22 4.58
CA SER A 73 6.99 16.88 3.71
C SER A 73 6.85 16.19 2.34
N LEU A 74 7.99 15.85 1.70
CA LEU A 74 8.01 15.08 0.46
C LEU A 74 7.44 13.68 0.65
N GLY A 75 7.72 13.04 1.79
CA GLY A 75 7.16 11.77 2.19
C GLY A 75 5.64 11.75 2.19
N HIS A 76 5.02 12.76 2.80
CA HIS A 76 3.56 12.93 2.79
C HIS A 76 3.00 13.09 1.38
N LEU A 77 3.64 13.93 0.57
CA LEU A 77 3.25 14.13 -0.83
C LEU A 77 3.34 12.83 -1.63
N LEU A 78 4.42 12.08 -1.49
CA LEU A 78 4.61 10.78 -2.15
C LEU A 78 3.57 9.77 -1.67
N ASN A 79 3.29 9.71 -0.36
CA ASN A 79 2.27 8.81 0.18
C ASN A 79 0.89 9.11 -0.39
N PHE A 80 0.49 10.38 -0.40
CA PHE A 80 -0.77 10.80 -1.01
C PHE A 80 -0.82 10.48 -2.50
N THR A 81 0.21 10.85 -3.26
CA THR A 81 0.30 10.60 -4.71
C THR A 81 0.23 9.11 -5.03
N SER A 82 0.88 8.27 -4.22
CA SER A 82 0.87 6.82 -4.39
C SER A 82 -0.52 6.20 -4.14
N SER A 83 -1.35 6.83 -3.29
CA SER A 83 -2.75 6.39 -3.05
C SER A 83 -3.66 6.65 -4.26
N ILE A 84 -3.52 7.81 -4.89
CA ILE A 84 -4.32 8.20 -6.07
C ILE A 84 -3.83 7.54 -7.36
N THR A 85 -2.60 7.00 -7.37
CA THR A 85 -2.00 6.31 -8.53
C THR A 85 -1.94 4.80 -8.35
N ILE A 86 -0.99 4.29 -7.56
CA ILE A 86 -0.69 2.86 -7.39
C ILE A 86 -1.87 2.10 -6.77
N GLU A 87 -2.40 2.57 -5.65
CA GLU A 87 -3.54 1.91 -5.02
C GLU A 87 -4.80 2.02 -5.89
N LYS A 88 -5.01 3.16 -6.53
CA LYS A 88 -6.13 3.33 -7.46
C LYS A 88 -6.06 2.35 -8.62
N TYR A 89 -4.87 2.11 -9.17
CA TYR A 89 -4.63 1.10 -10.20
C TYR A 89 -4.93 -0.32 -9.68
N ALA A 90 -4.39 -0.68 -8.51
CA ALA A 90 -4.64 -1.98 -7.89
C ALA A 90 -6.12 -2.25 -7.63
N ASN A 91 -6.84 -1.31 -7.01
CA ASN A 91 -8.27 -1.42 -6.74
C ASN A 91 -9.09 -1.45 -8.03
N TRP A 92 -8.64 -0.77 -9.08
CA TRP A 92 -9.32 -0.85 -10.37
C TRP A 92 -9.12 -2.23 -11.03
N LYS A 93 -7.92 -2.79 -11.02
CA LYS A 93 -7.63 -4.09 -11.67
C LYS A 93 -8.15 -5.29 -10.87
N TYR A 94 -7.98 -5.28 -9.55
CA TYR A 94 -8.21 -6.44 -8.69
C TYR A 94 -9.40 -6.32 -7.74
N ASP A 95 -10.06 -5.15 -7.68
CA ASP A 95 -11.02 -4.76 -6.64
C ASP A 95 -10.36 -4.66 -5.25
N TYR A 96 -11.12 -4.19 -4.26
CA TYR A 96 -10.65 -4.10 -2.88
C TYR A 96 -10.39 -5.49 -2.29
N PRO A 97 -9.37 -5.67 -1.42
CA PRO A 97 -9.12 -6.93 -0.73
C PRO A 97 -10.29 -7.49 0.05
N SER A 98 -11.10 -6.61 0.63
CA SER A 98 -12.31 -7.00 1.36
C SER A 98 -13.31 -7.73 0.45
N LYS A 99 -13.33 -7.41 -0.85
CA LYS A 99 -14.22 -8.04 -1.82
C LYS A 99 -13.61 -9.30 -2.41
N TYR A 100 -12.33 -9.28 -2.80
CA TYR A 100 -11.73 -10.47 -3.41
C TYR A 100 -11.49 -11.60 -2.43
N LEU A 101 -11.22 -11.30 -1.16
CA LEU A 101 -11.11 -12.31 -0.10
C LEU A 101 -12.43 -13.04 0.12
N LEU A 102 -13.55 -12.33 0.07
CA LEU A 102 -14.91 -12.88 0.26
C LEU A 102 -15.55 -13.37 -1.05
N GLY A 103 -14.84 -13.33 -2.18
CA GLY A 103 -15.38 -13.74 -3.48
C GLY A 103 -16.46 -12.82 -4.05
N PHE A 104 -16.60 -11.60 -3.52
CA PHE A 104 -17.55 -10.58 -4.00
C PHE A 104 -17.09 -9.85 -5.26
N ASN A 105 -15.89 -10.19 -5.77
CA ASN A 105 -15.31 -9.56 -6.94
C ASN A 105 -16.28 -9.43 -8.10
N LYS A 106 -16.32 -8.22 -8.66
CA LYS A 106 -16.94 -8.00 -9.96
C LYS A 106 -16.12 -8.76 -10.99
N LYS A 107 -16.60 -9.95 -11.40
CA LYS A 107 -16.01 -10.71 -12.51
C LYS A 107 -15.88 -9.80 -13.74
N GLY A 108 -14.64 -9.53 -14.11
CA GLY A 108 -14.21 -9.22 -15.48
C GLY A 108 -15.08 -8.28 -16.29
N VAL A 109 -15.35 -7.07 -15.79
CA VAL A 109 -15.87 -6.03 -16.69
C VAL A 109 -14.80 -4.97 -16.88
N ILE A 110 -14.02 -5.13 -17.96
CA ILE A 110 -13.38 -4.02 -18.68
C ILE A 110 -14.53 -3.18 -19.25
N LYS A 111 -15.28 -2.53 -18.36
CA LYS A 111 -16.39 -1.66 -18.73
C LYS A 111 -15.71 -0.35 -19.13
N THR A 112 -15.51 -0.21 -20.43
CA THR A 112 -15.03 0.97 -21.17
C THR A 112 -13.57 1.41 -20.89
N LEU A 113 -12.82 1.61 -21.97
CA LEU A 113 -11.54 2.33 -21.97
C LEU A 113 -11.81 3.77 -21.56
N ASN A 114 -11.62 4.07 -20.28
CA ASN A 114 -11.70 5.43 -19.78
C ASN A 114 -10.34 6.11 -20.05
N ILE A 115 -10.33 7.31 -20.62
CA ILE A 115 -9.09 8.08 -20.86
C ILE A 115 -8.25 8.21 -19.58
N ARG A 116 -8.89 8.42 -18.42
CA ARG A 116 -8.19 8.51 -17.13
C ARG A 116 -7.42 7.23 -16.78
N ARG A 117 -7.99 6.08 -17.15
CA ARG A 117 -7.40 4.76 -16.92
C ARG A 117 -6.20 4.52 -17.83
N PHE A 118 -6.28 4.97 -19.07
CA PHE A 118 -5.17 4.92 -20.02
C PHE A 118 -4.02 5.81 -19.59
N ILE A 119 -4.30 7.06 -19.20
CA ILE A 119 -3.29 8.00 -18.68
C ILE A 119 -2.57 7.39 -17.46
N LEU A 120 -3.33 6.82 -16.52
CA LEU A 120 -2.75 6.16 -15.35
C LEU A 120 -1.89 4.95 -15.74
N ALA A 121 -2.33 4.15 -16.72
CA ALA A 121 -1.55 3.01 -17.20
C ALA A 121 -0.24 3.44 -17.86
N VAL A 122 -0.24 4.56 -18.61
CA VAL A 122 0.98 5.15 -19.18
C VAL A 122 1.89 5.63 -18.05
N ILE A 123 1.40 6.41 -17.09
CA ILE A 123 2.23 6.87 -15.96
C ILE A 123 2.87 5.68 -15.21
N LEU A 124 2.13 4.58 -15.07
CA LEU A 124 2.57 3.37 -14.36
C LEU A 124 3.14 2.28 -15.31
N PHE A 125 3.61 2.66 -16.49
CA PHE A 125 4.00 1.74 -17.57
C PHE A 125 4.79 0.49 -17.14
N PRO A 126 5.93 0.58 -16.41
CA PRO A 126 6.72 -0.61 -16.09
C PRO A 126 5.94 -1.62 -15.23
N VAL A 127 5.11 -1.12 -14.30
CA VAL A 127 4.27 -1.96 -13.45
C VAL A 127 3.10 -2.54 -14.25
N THR A 128 2.41 -1.74 -15.07
CA THR A 128 1.25 -2.23 -15.82
C THR A 128 1.62 -3.30 -16.85
N VAL A 129 2.73 -3.13 -17.56
CA VAL A 129 3.23 -4.13 -18.52
C VAL A 129 3.64 -5.42 -17.81
N LEU A 130 4.45 -5.32 -16.74
CA LEU A 130 4.88 -6.49 -15.99
C LEU A 130 3.71 -7.19 -15.27
N ASP A 131 2.70 -6.45 -14.83
CA ASP A 131 1.51 -7.02 -14.20
C ASP A 131 0.58 -7.70 -15.22
N LEU A 132 0.58 -7.29 -16.49
CA LEU A 132 -0.08 -8.04 -17.57
C LEU A 132 0.70 -9.32 -17.90
N ILE A 133 2.02 -9.25 -18.01
CA ILE A 133 2.87 -10.40 -18.34
C ILE A 133 2.93 -11.38 -17.15
N LEU A 134 3.47 -10.97 -16.02
CA LEU A 134 3.67 -11.82 -14.85
C LEU A 134 2.36 -12.10 -14.10
N GLY A 135 1.51 -11.08 -13.94
CA GLY A 135 0.25 -11.21 -13.21
C GLY A 135 -0.79 -12.04 -13.96
N ASP A 136 -1.07 -11.70 -15.22
CA ASP A 136 -2.12 -12.36 -16.01
C ASP A 136 -1.63 -13.58 -16.81
N LEU A 137 -0.50 -13.49 -17.52
CA LEU A 137 0.02 -14.60 -18.34
C LEU A 137 0.67 -15.69 -17.48
N PHE A 138 1.53 -15.33 -16.51
CA PHE A 138 2.13 -16.31 -15.57
C PHE A 138 1.29 -16.58 -14.30
N LYS A 139 0.12 -15.95 -14.17
CA LYS A 139 -0.84 -16.12 -13.04
C LYS A 139 -0.27 -15.80 -11.65
N PHE A 140 0.78 -14.97 -11.54
CA PHE A 140 1.34 -14.57 -10.25
C PHE A 140 0.34 -13.78 -9.39
N LYS A 141 -0.71 -13.21 -9.98
CA LYS A 141 -1.79 -12.55 -9.23
C LYS A 141 -2.44 -13.45 -8.18
N ASN A 142 -2.44 -14.77 -8.40
CA ASN A 142 -3.00 -15.73 -7.46
C ASN A 142 -2.30 -15.72 -6.08
N PHE A 143 -1.04 -15.25 -6.00
CA PHE A 143 -0.34 -15.10 -4.72
C PHE A 143 -0.96 -14.03 -3.81
N TYR A 144 -1.67 -13.05 -4.36
CA TYR A 144 -2.20 -11.91 -3.62
C TYR A 144 -3.70 -11.59 -3.87
N THR A 145 -4.39 -12.29 -4.79
CA THR A 145 -5.84 -12.12 -5.02
C THR A 145 -6.68 -13.37 -4.72
N ARG A 146 -6.10 -14.42 -4.13
CA ARG A 146 -6.83 -15.66 -3.82
C ARG A 146 -7.90 -15.42 -2.75
N LYS A 147 -9.12 -15.90 -3.03
CA LYS A 147 -10.25 -15.95 -2.08
C LYS A 147 -9.92 -16.82 -0.86
N LEU A 148 -10.62 -16.58 0.24
CA LEU A 148 -10.59 -17.44 1.42
C LEU A 148 -11.31 -18.78 1.12
N ASP A 149 -11.14 -19.74 2.03
CA ASP A 149 -11.95 -20.96 2.02
C ASP A 149 -13.41 -20.65 2.30
N ASP A 150 -14.31 -21.49 1.78
CA ASP A 150 -15.74 -21.19 1.79
C ASP A 150 -16.32 -21.16 3.22
N PHE A 151 -15.73 -21.91 4.16
CA PHE A 151 -16.10 -21.88 5.59
C PHE A 151 -15.80 -20.52 6.25
N LEU A 152 -14.58 -19.99 6.06
CA LEU A 152 -14.24 -18.67 6.57
C LEU A 152 -15.11 -17.57 5.94
N ILE A 153 -15.37 -17.66 4.63
CA ILE A 153 -16.22 -16.68 3.93
C ILE A 153 -17.62 -16.65 4.55
N GLU A 154 -18.21 -17.83 4.76
CA GLU A 154 -19.54 -17.94 5.37
C GLU A 154 -19.55 -17.39 6.80
N THR A 155 -18.56 -17.78 7.61
CA THR A 155 -18.43 -17.33 9.00
C THR A 155 -18.29 -15.82 9.11
N ILE A 156 -17.38 -15.22 8.33
CA ILE A 156 -17.14 -13.78 8.31
C ILE A 156 -18.40 -13.04 7.83
N SER A 157 -19.08 -13.56 6.80
CA SER A 157 -20.28 -12.92 6.25
C SER A 157 -21.44 -12.93 7.25
N LYS A 158 -21.68 -14.05 7.95
CA LYS A 158 -22.72 -14.14 8.98
C LYS A 158 -22.43 -13.19 10.15
N LYS A 159 -21.24 -13.29 10.76
CA LYS A 159 -20.85 -12.43 11.88
C LYS A 159 -20.82 -10.95 11.52
N GLY A 160 -20.38 -10.64 10.31
CA GLY A 160 -20.37 -9.30 9.77
C GLY A 160 -21.77 -8.71 9.61
N LEU A 161 -22.76 -9.50 9.18
CA LEU A 161 -24.16 -9.07 9.12
C LEU A 161 -24.73 -8.83 10.53
N ILE A 162 -24.43 -9.69 11.50
CA ILE A 162 -24.84 -9.51 12.90
C ILE A 162 -24.30 -8.18 13.44
N LEU A 163 -23.01 -7.89 13.21
CA LEU A 163 -22.39 -6.63 13.64
C LEU A 163 -23.10 -5.42 13.03
N ILE A 164 -23.37 -5.45 11.72
CA ILE A 164 -24.03 -4.32 11.03
C ILE A 164 -25.45 -4.12 11.56
N ASN A 165 -26.21 -5.20 11.77
CA ASN A 165 -27.57 -5.12 12.30
C ASN A 165 -27.60 -4.55 13.72
N ARG A 166 -26.61 -4.88 14.57
CA ARG A 166 -26.49 -4.32 15.92
C ARG A 166 -26.16 -2.83 15.91
N LEU A 167 -25.40 -2.35 14.92
CA LEU A 167 -25.00 -0.95 14.82
C LEU A 167 -26.06 -0.05 14.17
N LEU A 168 -26.95 -0.62 13.35
CA LEU A 168 -27.93 0.11 12.54
C LEU A 168 -29.37 -0.21 12.96
N GLU A 169 -29.69 -0.11 14.26
CA GLU A 169 -31.03 -0.33 14.83
C GLU A 169 -32.16 0.02 13.82
N ASN A 170 -32.93 -0.99 13.41
CA ASN A 170 -34.12 -0.89 12.56
C ASN A 170 -33.96 -0.67 11.04
N ILE A 171 -32.81 -0.97 10.42
CA ILE A 171 -32.78 -1.14 8.96
C ILE A 171 -32.92 -2.63 8.63
N GLU A 172 -34.09 -3.04 8.14
CA GLU A 172 -34.26 -4.29 7.41
C GLU A 172 -33.37 -4.22 6.16
N LEU A 173 -32.12 -4.71 6.31
CA LEU A 173 -31.18 -4.86 5.21
C LEU A 173 -31.72 -5.97 4.32
N ASP A 174 -32.62 -5.56 3.43
CA ASP A 174 -33.40 -6.41 2.58
C ASP A 174 -32.45 -7.33 1.79
N ASN A 175 -32.52 -8.62 2.12
CA ASN A 175 -31.76 -9.73 1.55
C ASN A 175 -30.23 -9.78 1.83
N LYS A 176 -29.88 -10.67 2.78
CA LYS A 176 -28.68 -11.53 2.87
C LYS A 176 -27.56 -11.22 1.86
N ILE A 177 -26.39 -10.82 2.36
CA ILE A 177 -25.07 -10.80 1.68
C ILE A 177 -24.96 -9.80 0.49
N LYS A 178 -26.04 -9.54 -0.25
CA LYS A 178 -26.06 -8.59 -1.39
C LYS A 178 -25.86 -7.14 -0.93
N GLY A 179 -26.34 -6.77 0.26
CA GLY A 179 -26.07 -5.46 0.87
C GLY A 179 -24.57 -5.22 1.06
N LEU A 180 -23.87 -6.14 1.74
CA LEU A 180 -22.42 -6.07 1.97
C LEU A 180 -21.62 -5.86 0.68
N LYS A 181 -22.00 -6.51 -0.42
CA LYS A 181 -21.30 -6.38 -1.70
C LYS A 181 -21.26 -4.95 -2.26
N ASN A 182 -22.27 -4.13 -1.95
CA ASN A 182 -22.44 -2.80 -2.53
C ASN A 182 -21.90 -1.66 -1.66
N TYR A 183 -21.65 -1.89 -0.37
CA TYR A 183 -21.19 -0.88 0.57
C TYR A 183 -19.71 -1.08 0.98
N ASP A 184 -19.08 -0.03 1.52
CA ASP A 184 -17.73 -0.09 2.10
C ASP A 184 -17.76 -0.64 3.55
N PHE A 185 -18.25 -1.87 3.70
CA PHE A 185 -18.40 -2.53 5.00
C PHE A 185 -17.07 -2.73 5.74
N PHE A 186 -15.96 -2.85 4.99
CA PHE A 186 -14.67 -3.12 5.58
C PHE A 186 -14.19 -1.97 6.48
N ARG A 187 -14.55 -0.73 6.17
CA ARG A 187 -14.26 0.41 7.04
C ARG A 187 -14.88 0.21 8.42
N ILE A 188 -16.15 -0.19 8.49
CA ILE A 188 -16.84 -0.47 9.76
C ILE A 188 -16.13 -1.60 10.51
N PHE A 189 -15.82 -2.71 9.82
CA PHE A 189 -15.14 -3.85 10.46
C PHE A 189 -13.76 -3.45 10.96
N SER A 190 -13.00 -2.67 10.20
CA SER A 190 -11.66 -2.22 10.59
C SER A 190 -11.69 -1.32 11.83
N HIS A 191 -12.67 -0.42 11.95
CA HIS A 191 -12.83 0.41 13.14
C HIS A 191 -13.26 -0.42 14.36
N TYR A 192 -14.28 -1.26 14.21
CA TYR A 192 -14.76 -2.12 15.29
C TYR A 192 -13.65 -3.04 15.81
N THR A 193 -12.98 -3.76 14.90
CA THR A 193 -11.89 -4.68 15.25
C THR A 193 -10.71 -3.94 15.88
N PHE A 194 -10.35 -2.74 15.39
CA PHE A 194 -9.29 -1.96 16.00
C PHE A 194 -9.62 -1.60 17.46
N GLU A 195 -10.85 -1.18 17.76
CA GLU A 195 -11.27 -0.83 19.13
C GLU A 195 -11.35 -2.05 20.07
N HIS A 196 -11.85 -3.18 19.58
CA HIS A 196 -12.14 -4.36 20.41
C HIS A 196 -10.95 -5.33 20.54
N SER A 197 -9.93 -5.25 19.66
CA SER A 197 -8.79 -6.19 19.65
C SER A 197 -7.45 -5.54 20.04
N LYS A 198 -7.32 -5.08 21.30
CA LYS A 198 -6.11 -4.42 21.82
C LYS A 198 -4.81 -5.18 21.52
N ASN A 199 -4.83 -6.52 21.62
CA ASN A 199 -3.66 -7.37 21.37
C ASN A 199 -3.22 -7.40 19.89
N HIS A 200 -4.13 -7.09 18.95
CA HIS A 200 -3.86 -7.11 17.50
C HIS A 200 -3.68 -5.71 16.90
N GLN A 201 -3.96 -4.63 17.64
CA GLN A 201 -3.80 -3.24 17.19
C GLN A 201 -2.39 -2.96 16.64
N PHE A 202 -1.35 -3.38 17.37
CA PHE A 202 0.04 -3.18 16.92
C PHE A 202 0.31 -3.84 15.57
N ARG A 203 -0.23 -5.06 15.36
CA ARG A 203 -0.10 -5.79 14.10
C ARG A 203 -0.82 -5.09 12.95
N LEU A 204 -2.05 -4.61 13.20
CA LEU A 204 -2.83 -3.85 12.23
C LEU A 204 -2.12 -2.57 11.81
N VAL A 205 -1.61 -1.79 12.78
CA VAL A 205 -0.83 -0.57 12.50
C VAL A 205 0.39 -0.91 11.65
N ASN A 206 1.16 -1.94 12.00
CA ASN A 206 2.33 -2.34 11.23
C ASN A 206 2.00 -2.71 9.78
N TYR A 207 0.88 -3.41 9.54
CA TYR A 207 0.46 -3.70 8.18
C TYR A 207 0.06 -2.44 7.42
N VAL A 208 -0.60 -1.48 8.07
CA VAL A 208 -0.93 -0.17 7.48
C VAL A 208 0.33 0.58 7.07
N VAL A 209 1.32 0.64 7.96
CA VAL A 209 2.62 1.25 7.68
C VAL A 209 3.30 0.59 6.49
N LEU A 210 3.38 -0.75 6.49
CA LEU A 210 4.13 -1.52 5.51
C LEU A 210 3.51 -1.43 4.11
N TYR A 211 2.18 -1.54 3.97
CA TYR A 211 1.58 -1.41 2.64
C TYR A 211 1.70 0.03 2.13
N GLY A 212 1.56 1.05 2.99
CA GLY A 212 1.75 2.46 2.62
C GLY A 212 3.18 2.73 2.13
N PHE A 213 4.17 2.25 2.87
CA PHE A 213 5.59 2.31 2.51
C PHE A 213 5.89 1.60 1.17
N LEU A 214 5.40 0.37 0.97
CA LEU A 214 5.66 -0.34 -0.29
C LEU A 214 5.00 0.32 -1.49
N ARG A 215 3.83 0.94 -1.28
CA ARG A 215 3.13 1.72 -2.29
C ARG A 215 3.95 2.96 -2.70
N THR A 216 4.55 3.68 -1.75
CA THR A 216 5.44 4.81 -2.05
C THR A 216 6.73 4.37 -2.73
N MET A 217 7.34 3.28 -2.28
CA MET A 217 8.53 2.71 -2.93
C MET A 217 8.26 2.31 -4.38
N THR A 218 7.07 1.76 -4.68
CA THR A 218 6.63 1.49 -6.05
C THR A 218 6.62 2.77 -6.87
N LEU A 219 6.00 3.85 -6.37
CA LEU A 219 5.96 5.14 -7.06
C LEU A 219 7.36 5.71 -7.31
N ILE A 220 8.25 5.67 -6.30
CA ILE A 220 9.63 6.15 -6.44
C ILE A 220 10.38 5.36 -7.52
N SER A 221 10.26 4.03 -7.53
CA SER A 221 10.91 3.21 -8.56
C SER A 221 10.40 3.50 -9.98
N ILE A 222 9.12 3.89 -10.13
CA ILE A 222 8.55 4.32 -11.42
C ILE A 222 9.08 5.70 -11.83
N ILE A 223 9.23 6.64 -10.88
CA ILE A 223 9.85 7.94 -11.16
C ILE A 223 11.29 7.74 -11.67
N ILE A 224 12.06 6.86 -11.02
CA ILE A 224 13.40 6.50 -11.46
C ILE A 224 13.37 5.90 -12.88
N PHE A 225 12.44 4.97 -13.14
CA PHE A 225 12.28 4.38 -14.47
C PHE A 225 12.08 5.45 -15.55
N TRP A 226 11.15 6.39 -15.34
CA TRP A 226 10.89 7.48 -16.28
C TRP A 226 12.07 8.43 -16.44
N TYR A 227 12.81 8.68 -15.37
CA TYR A 227 14.03 9.48 -15.42
C TYR A 227 15.10 8.82 -16.32
N PHE A 228 15.32 7.52 -16.20
CA PHE A 228 16.23 6.78 -17.09
C PHE A 228 15.74 6.77 -18.54
N VAL A 229 14.44 6.62 -18.78
CA VAL A 229 13.86 6.74 -20.14
C VAL A 229 14.14 8.13 -20.73
N TYR A 230 13.99 9.19 -19.95
CA TYR A 230 14.28 10.57 -20.39
C TYR A 230 15.75 10.77 -20.76
N ILE A 231 16.69 10.24 -19.96
CA ILE A 231 18.13 10.29 -20.30
C ILE A 231 18.39 9.56 -21.63
N MET A 232 17.80 8.37 -21.80
CA MET A 232 17.96 7.57 -23.01
C MET A 232 17.49 8.31 -24.26
N THR A 233 16.38 9.04 -24.20
CA THR A 233 15.86 9.78 -25.35
C THR A 233 16.74 10.97 -25.76
N ASN A 234 17.50 11.54 -24.83
CA ASN A 234 18.32 12.74 -25.08
C ASN A 234 19.78 12.41 -25.44
N GLN A 235 20.28 11.22 -25.11
CA GLN A 235 21.65 10.80 -25.45
C GLN A 235 21.66 10.06 -26.79
N ILE A 236 22.05 10.75 -27.86
CA ILE A 236 21.94 10.31 -29.26
C ILE A 236 22.83 9.08 -29.59
N ASN A 237 23.91 8.82 -28.83
CA ASN A 237 24.91 7.79 -29.17
C ASN A 237 25.29 6.84 -28.02
N GLY A 238 24.58 6.88 -26.88
CA GLY A 238 24.87 5.98 -25.77
C GLY A 238 24.22 4.63 -26.00
N PHE A 239 25.00 3.54 -25.97
CA PHE A 239 24.51 2.19 -25.66
C PHE A 239 23.99 2.21 -24.21
N VAL A 240 22.85 2.87 -23.97
CA VAL A 240 22.27 2.90 -22.64
C VAL A 240 21.68 1.53 -22.37
N ASN A 241 22.02 1.03 -21.19
CA ASN A 241 21.89 -0.34 -20.77
C ASN A 241 20.39 -0.69 -20.65
N TYR A 242 19.74 -1.17 -21.71
CA TYR A 242 18.33 -1.66 -21.66
C TYR A 242 18.11 -2.63 -20.49
N LEU A 243 19.15 -3.34 -20.09
CA LEU A 243 19.21 -4.19 -18.91
C LEU A 243 18.91 -3.42 -17.59
N GLN A 244 19.39 -2.18 -17.41
CA GLN A 244 19.07 -1.35 -16.25
C GLN A 244 17.59 -0.97 -16.20
N LEU A 245 16.97 -0.60 -17.33
CA LEU A 245 15.52 -0.34 -17.38
C LEU A 245 14.71 -1.58 -17.03
N ILE A 246 15.12 -2.75 -17.52
CA ILE A 246 14.47 -4.03 -17.18
C ILE A 246 14.60 -4.30 -15.68
N ILE A 247 15.78 -4.11 -15.09
CA ILE A 247 16.01 -4.31 -13.66
C ILE A 247 15.14 -3.36 -12.82
N ILE A 248 15.11 -2.06 -13.14
CA ILE A 248 14.30 -1.08 -12.41
C ILE A 248 12.80 -1.40 -12.57
N GLY A 249 12.37 -1.81 -13.77
CA GLY A 249 11.02 -2.30 -14.00
C GLY A 249 10.67 -3.49 -13.12
N LEU A 250 11.54 -4.51 -13.06
CA LEU A 250 11.35 -5.67 -12.19
C LEU A 250 11.29 -5.30 -10.71
N ILE A 251 12.17 -4.41 -10.25
CA ILE A 251 12.16 -3.88 -8.87
C ILE A 251 10.82 -3.19 -8.58
N SER A 252 10.33 -2.36 -9.50
CA SER A 252 9.05 -1.68 -9.33
C SER A 252 7.89 -2.66 -9.19
N TYR A 253 7.90 -3.74 -9.97
CA TYR A 253 6.88 -4.77 -9.90
C TYR A 253 6.99 -5.63 -8.63
N VAL A 254 8.20 -5.90 -8.15
CA VAL A 254 8.40 -6.59 -6.85
C VAL A 254 7.82 -5.76 -5.71
N PHE A 255 8.07 -4.43 -5.69
CA PHE A 255 7.44 -3.54 -4.70
C PHE A 255 5.91 -3.53 -4.82
N PHE A 256 5.37 -3.52 -6.04
CA PHE A 256 3.93 -3.59 -6.27
C PHE A 256 3.32 -4.90 -5.74
N MET A 257 3.95 -6.05 -6.01
CA MET A 257 3.50 -7.35 -5.46
C MET A 257 3.57 -7.38 -3.94
N ALA A 258 4.63 -6.83 -3.35
CA ALA A 258 4.77 -6.73 -1.91
C ALA A 258 3.67 -5.84 -1.31
N PHE A 259 3.38 -4.70 -1.93
CA PHE A 259 2.25 -3.83 -1.56
C PHE A 259 0.93 -4.62 -1.57
N MET A 260 0.61 -5.31 -2.67
CA MET A 260 -0.62 -6.12 -2.78
C MET A 260 -0.71 -7.20 -1.70
N LYS A 261 0.42 -7.85 -1.38
CA LYS A 261 0.51 -8.85 -0.32
C LYS A 261 0.18 -8.27 1.06
N PHE A 262 0.74 -7.12 1.43
CA PHE A 262 0.48 -6.51 2.73
C PHE A 262 -0.89 -5.85 2.80
N TYR A 263 -1.38 -5.29 1.69
CA TYR A 263 -2.74 -4.79 1.60
C TYR A 263 -3.77 -5.89 1.85
N ARG A 264 -3.57 -7.06 1.23
CA ARG A 264 -4.36 -8.28 1.52
C ARG A 264 -4.28 -8.68 2.98
N ARG A 265 -3.08 -8.73 3.57
CA ARG A 265 -2.87 -9.19 4.95
C ARG A 265 -3.53 -8.28 5.98
N TYR A 266 -3.45 -6.96 5.77
CA TYR A 266 -4.14 -5.97 6.59
C TYR A 266 -5.65 -6.26 6.63
N THR A 267 -6.26 -6.42 5.46
CA THR A 267 -7.69 -6.71 5.37
C THR A 267 -8.04 -8.07 5.95
N LEU A 268 -7.24 -9.10 5.66
CA LEU A 268 -7.47 -10.44 6.18
C LEU A 268 -7.42 -10.47 7.72
N GLU A 269 -6.47 -9.80 8.35
CA GLU A 269 -6.41 -9.73 9.81
C GLU A 269 -7.68 -9.10 10.38
N GLY A 270 -8.15 -7.99 9.81
CA GLY A 270 -9.43 -7.37 10.20
C GLY A 270 -10.62 -8.31 10.04
N LEU A 271 -10.70 -9.05 8.92
CA LEU A 271 -11.78 -10.03 8.71
C LEU A 271 -11.67 -11.23 9.68
N MET A 272 -10.46 -11.71 9.97
CA MET A 272 -10.24 -12.80 10.91
C MET A 272 -10.63 -12.42 12.33
N LEU A 273 -10.41 -11.17 12.72
CA LEU A 273 -10.84 -10.66 14.03
C LEU A 273 -12.37 -10.69 14.18
N ILE A 274 -13.11 -10.37 13.12
CA ILE A 274 -14.58 -10.56 13.09
C ILE A 274 -14.94 -12.05 13.22
N ALA A 275 -14.22 -12.93 12.54
CA ALA A 275 -14.51 -14.37 12.57
C ALA A 275 -14.37 -14.98 13.97
N ILE A 276 -13.33 -14.58 14.72
CA ILE A 276 -13.05 -15.12 16.06
C ILE A 276 -13.80 -14.40 17.18
N ASP A 277 -14.49 -13.30 16.88
CA ASP A 277 -15.19 -12.52 17.89
C ASP A 277 -16.32 -13.33 18.53
N LYS A 278 -16.28 -13.46 19.86
CA LYS A 278 -17.25 -14.23 20.64
C LYS A 278 -18.54 -13.47 20.89
N GLU A 279 -18.53 -12.14 20.80
CA GLU A 279 -19.72 -11.33 21.00
C GLU A 279 -20.65 -11.40 19.79
N LEU A 280 -20.12 -11.74 18.61
CA LEU A 280 -20.83 -11.90 17.35
C LEU A 280 -21.31 -13.36 17.14
N ILE A 281 -21.97 -13.91 18.14
CA ILE A 281 -22.67 -15.20 18.05
C ILE A 281 -24.18 -14.90 18.03
N GLU A 282 -24.95 -15.62 17.21
CA GLU A 282 -26.41 -15.60 17.31
C GLU A 282 -26.77 -16.13 18.70
N ILE A 283 -27.44 -15.31 19.51
CA ILE A 283 -28.03 -15.81 20.74
C ILE A 283 -29.13 -16.75 20.26
N GLU A 284 -28.93 -18.06 20.39
CA GLU A 284 -30.02 -19.02 20.31
C GLU A 284 -30.98 -18.65 21.44
N GLU A 285 -32.10 -18.02 21.09
CA GLU A 285 -33.29 -17.92 21.95
C GLU A 285 -33.98 -19.29 22.06
#